data_AF-A0A2V6DHF4-F1
#
_entry.id   AF-A0A2V6DHF4-F1
#
_cell.length_a   1.000
_cell.length_b   1.000
_cell.length_c   1.000
_cell.angle_alpha   90.00
_cell.angle_beta   90.00
_cell.angle_gamma   90.00
#
_symmetry.space_group_name_H-M   'P 1'
#
loop_
_entity.id
_entity.type
_entity.pdbx_description
1 polymer ?
#
loop_
_entity_poly.entity_id
_entity_poly.type
_entity_poly.pdbx_seq_one_letter_code
_entity_poly.pdbx_strand_id
1 'polypeptide(L)'
;MFKIAFASALLVITSGVLAQTRNTDAPELARIQSEYSDVLALQGTAKAELLAIARVLRAKPEMAIDRTKAAGEYCFKSSESSMVHYASQPESTAEDVIYEFDATQLLAAGLDPQRVPRLPALGKMEPGKWYFLPKGVIDPHHQHDFATPTIALAVNVK
;
A
#
# COMPACT_ATOMS: atom_id res chain seq x y z
N MET A 1 37.79 5.51 -70.72
CA MET A 1 36.72 5.88 -69.76
C MET A 1 36.16 4.59 -69.17
N PHE A 2 36.57 4.22 -67.95
CA PHE A 2 36.11 3.02 -67.25
C PHE A 2 34.75 3.29 -66.60
N LYS A 3 33.73 2.48 -66.90
CA LYS A 3 32.45 2.47 -66.18
C LYS A 3 32.47 1.27 -65.22
N ILE A 4 32.53 1.55 -63.92
CA ILE A 4 32.39 0.55 -62.87
C ILE A 4 30.90 0.47 -62.52
N ALA A 5 30.30 -0.70 -62.69
CA ALA A 5 28.96 -1.00 -62.20
C ALA A 5 29.04 -1.34 -60.71
N PHE A 6 28.35 -0.57 -59.87
CA PHE A 6 28.13 -0.93 -58.47
C PHE A 6 26.85 -1.78 -58.40
N ALA A 7 27.02 -3.08 -58.18
CA ALA A 7 25.94 -4.00 -57.86
C ALA A 7 25.64 -3.94 -56.35
N SER A 8 24.34 -3.91 -56.06
CA SER A 8 23.70 -3.88 -54.74
C SER A 8 24.23 -4.97 -53.78
N ALA A 9 24.51 -4.57 -52.54
CA ALA A 9 24.55 -5.50 -51.41
C ALA A 9 23.37 -5.20 -50.48
N LEU A 10 22.40 -6.12 -50.50
CA LEU A 10 21.17 -6.11 -49.73
C LEU A 10 21.46 -6.55 -48.29
N LEU A 11 21.12 -5.67 -47.36
CA LEU A 11 20.53 -5.91 -46.03
C LEU A 11 20.56 -7.35 -45.47
N VAL A 12 21.41 -7.64 -44.48
CA VAL A 12 21.15 -8.71 -43.49
C VAL A 12 21.80 -8.38 -42.15
N ILE A 13 21.24 -7.49 -41.32
CA ILE A 13 21.43 -7.56 -39.84
C ILE A 13 20.27 -6.85 -39.13
N THR A 14 19.11 -7.49 -38.92
CA THR A 14 18.15 -7.05 -37.89
C THR A 14 17.44 -8.17 -37.13
N SER A 15 17.70 -9.45 -37.43
CA SER A 15 17.01 -10.56 -36.75
C SER A 15 17.53 -10.85 -35.34
N GLY A 16 18.71 -10.35 -34.96
CA GLY A 16 19.33 -10.65 -33.66
C GLY A 16 18.74 -9.86 -32.48
N VAL A 17 18.33 -8.61 -32.71
CA VAL A 17 17.85 -7.72 -31.64
C VAL A 17 16.36 -7.98 -31.31
N LEU A 18 15.57 -8.45 -32.27
CA LEU A 18 14.15 -8.79 -32.09
C LEU A 18 13.90 -10.14 -31.41
N ALA A 19 14.91 -11.03 -31.36
CA ALA A 19 14.80 -12.35 -30.75
C ALA A 19 15.16 -12.36 -29.25
N GLN A 20 15.98 -11.41 -28.80
CA GLN A 20 16.35 -11.29 -27.38
C GLN A 20 15.25 -10.66 -26.52
N THR A 21 14.39 -9.81 -27.08
CA THR A 21 13.25 -9.25 -26.34
C THR A 21 12.18 -10.31 -26.06
N ARG A 22 11.79 -11.13 -27.05
CA ARG A 22 10.70 -12.11 -26.89
C ARG A 22 10.92 -13.20 -25.82
N ASN A 23 12.16 -13.57 -25.53
CA ASN A 23 12.45 -14.69 -24.63
C ASN A 23 12.49 -14.29 -23.15
N THR A 24 12.74 -13.02 -22.83
CA THR A 24 12.62 -12.50 -21.46
C THR A 24 11.19 -12.12 -21.10
N ASP A 25 10.35 -11.84 -22.11
CA ASP A 25 8.97 -11.36 -21.92
C ASP A 25 8.05 -12.41 -21.28
N ALA A 26 8.18 -13.70 -21.64
CA ALA A 26 7.26 -14.73 -21.15
C ALA A 26 7.45 -15.07 -19.66
N PRO A 27 8.68 -15.29 -19.13
CA PRO A 27 8.89 -15.49 -17.70
C PRO A 27 8.56 -14.24 -16.88
N GLU A 28 8.85 -13.05 -17.39
CA GLU A 28 8.53 -11.79 -16.71
C GLU A 28 7.04 -11.53 -16.64
N LEU A 29 6.30 -11.77 -17.74
CA LEU A 29 4.84 -11.67 -17.76
C LEU A 29 4.20 -12.66 -16.78
N ALA A 30 4.66 -13.90 -16.75
CA ALA A 30 4.16 -14.91 -15.80
C ALA A 30 4.41 -14.48 -14.35
N ARG A 31 5.59 -13.90 -14.06
CA ARG A 31 5.92 -13.35 -12.74
C ARG A 31 4.97 -12.22 -12.35
N ILE A 32 4.76 -11.24 -13.23
CA ILE A 32 3.84 -10.11 -12.99
C ILE A 32 2.41 -10.61 -12.79
N GLN A 33 1.95 -11.54 -13.62
CA GLN A 33 0.62 -12.12 -13.49
C GLN A 33 0.42 -12.84 -12.16
N SER A 34 1.46 -13.52 -11.67
CA SER A 34 1.43 -14.16 -10.36
C SER A 34 1.44 -13.14 -9.21
N GLU A 35 2.36 -12.18 -9.24
CA GLU A 35 2.53 -11.16 -8.19
C GLU A 35 1.30 -10.25 -8.05
N TYR A 36 0.64 -9.93 -9.17
CA TYR A 36 -0.52 -9.05 -9.21
C TYR A 36 -1.83 -9.81 -9.41
N SER A 37 -1.87 -11.12 -9.17
CA SER A 37 -3.03 -11.97 -9.47
C SER A 37 -4.33 -11.44 -8.85
N ASP A 38 -4.31 -11.07 -7.56
CA ASP A 38 -5.46 -10.49 -6.87
C ASP A 38 -5.91 -9.16 -7.51
N VAL A 39 -4.95 -8.30 -7.86
CA VAL A 39 -5.20 -7.01 -8.53
C VAL A 39 -5.80 -7.22 -9.92
N LEU A 40 -5.30 -8.19 -10.67
CA LEU A 40 -5.76 -8.51 -12.03
C LEU A 40 -7.14 -9.15 -12.03
N ALA A 41 -7.54 -9.81 -10.94
CA ALA A 41 -8.88 -10.37 -10.76
C ALA A 41 -9.96 -9.30 -10.51
N LEU A 42 -9.59 -8.12 -10.00
CA LEU A 42 -10.56 -7.04 -9.74
C LEU A 42 -11.22 -6.51 -11.02
N GLN A 43 -12.51 -6.20 -10.94
CA GLN A 43 -13.30 -5.59 -12.01
C GLN A 43 -14.11 -4.40 -11.50
N GLY A 44 -14.65 -3.59 -12.43
CA GLY A 44 -15.55 -2.48 -12.10
C GLY A 44 -14.93 -1.47 -11.12
N THR A 45 -15.71 -1.06 -10.13
CA THR A 45 -15.33 -0.02 -9.16
C THR A 45 -14.09 -0.40 -8.33
N ALA A 46 -13.98 -1.65 -7.87
CA ALA A 46 -12.84 -2.08 -7.06
C ALA A 46 -11.50 -1.91 -7.81
N LYS A 47 -11.48 -2.27 -9.11
CA LYS A 47 -10.33 -2.02 -9.98
C LYS A 47 -10.04 -0.53 -10.13
N ALA A 48 -11.09 0.28 -10.36
CA ALA A 48 -10.92 1.73 -10.54
C ALA A 48 -10.34 2.40 -9.29
N GLU A 49 -10.79 1.99 -8.11
CA GLU A 49 -10.33 2.47 -6.81
C GLU A 49 -8.86 2.09 -6.55
N LEU A 50 -8.49 0.82 -6.72
CA LEU A 50 -7.10 0.39 -6.53
C LEU A 50 -6.15 1.10 -7.50
N LEU A 51 -6.58 1.34 -8.76
CA LEU A 51 -5.80 2.12 -9.72
C LEU A 51 -5.67 3.60 -9.32
N ALA A 52 -6.66 4.18 -8.63
CA ALA A 52 -6.54 5.53 -8.10
C ALA A 52 -5.49 5.58 -6.98
N ILE A 53 -5.54 4.64 -6.03
CA ILE A 53 -4.55 4.51 -4.94
C ILE A 53 -3.14 4.32 -5.53
N ALA A 54 -2.97 3.43 -6.51
CA ALA A 54 -1.68 3.18 -7.15
C ALA A 54 -1.11 4.45 -7.83
N ARG A 55 -1.96 5.30 -8.44
CA ARG A 55 -1.52 6.57 -9.03
C ARG A 55 -1.07 7.57 -7.97
N VAL A 56 -1.74 7.62 -6.82
CA VAL A 56 -1.33 8.46 -5.68
C VAL A 56 0.02 8.01 -5.15
N LEU A 57 0.19 6.71 -4.88
CA LEU A 57 1.45 6.15 -4.39
C LEU A 57 2.59 6.32 -5.39
N ARG A 58 2.32 6.20 -6.70
CA ARG A 58 3.32 6.50 -7.72
C ARG A 58 3.78 7.96 -7.71
N ALA A 59 2.87 8.89 -7.40
CA ALA A 59 3.19 10.32 -7.31
C ALA A 59 3.91 10.69 -6.00
N LYS A 60 3.63 9.96 -4.92
CA LYS A 60 4.18 10.18 -3.57
C LYS A 60 4.48 8.85 -2.86
N PRO A 61 5.54 8.13 -3.25
CA PRO A 61 5.84 6.80 -2.74
C PRO A 61 6.15 6.78 -1.25
N GLU A 62 6.62 7.89 -0.67
CA GLU A 62 6.91 8.05 0.76
C GLU A 62 5.67 7.92 1.66
N MET A 63 4.46 7.96 1.09
CA MET A 63 3.22 7.69 1.82
C MET A 63 3.06 6.21 2.17
N ALA A 64 3.75 5.30 1.47
CA ALA A 64 3.75 3.88 1.78
C ALA A 64 4.90 3.55 2.74
N ILE A 65 4.56 3.06 3.93
CA ILE A 65 5.53 2.68 4.96
C ILE A 65 5.40 1.18 5.21
N ASP A 66 6.52 0.46 5.02
CA ASP A 66 6.62 -0.95 5.37
C ASP A 66 6.78 -1.11 6.89
N ARG A 67 5.76 -1.69 7.52
CA ARG A 67 5.75 -2.04 8.94
C ARG A 67 5.67 -3.56 9.14
N THR A 68 5.82 -4.36 8.08
CA THR A 68 5.56 -5.81 8.12
C THR A 68 6.44 -6.54 9.13
N LYS A 69 7.69 -6.13 9.32
CA LYS A 69 8.59 -6.73 10.32
C LYS A 69 8.23 -6.38 11.76
N ALA A 70 7.66 -5.20 11.99
CA ALA A 70 7.35 -4.70 13.33
C ALA A 70 5.91 -5.05 13.76
N ALA A 71 4.99 -5.06 12.80
CA ALA A 71 3.55 -5.09 13.03
C ALA A 71 2.79 -5.96 12.00
N GLY A 72 3.42 -6.52 10.97
CA GLY A 72 2.70 -7.36 10.00
C GLY A 72 1.73 -6.59 9.09
N GLU A 73 1.99 -5.31 8.85
CA GLU A 73 1.11 -4.41 8.10
C GLU A 73 1.88 -3.44 7.19
N TYR A 74 1.16 -2.87 6.22
CA TYR A 74 1.59 -1.73 5.42
C TYR A 74 0.80 -0.50 5.82
N CYS A 75 1.47 0.63 6.03
CA CYS A 75 0.83 1.90 6.38
C CYS A 75 0.73 2.80 5.15
N PHE A 76 -0.47 3.29 4.88
CA PHE A 76 -0.77 4.37 3.95
C PHE A 76 -0.92 5.68 4.74
N LYS A 77 0.18 6.44 4.83
CA LYS A 77 0.25 7.72 5.55
C LYS A 77 -0.26 8.85 4.67
N SER A 78 -1.57 9.06 4.70
CA SER A 78 -2.26 10.09 3.90
C SER A 78 -1.95 11.53 4.34
N SER A 79 -1.57 11.70 5.61
CA SER A 79 -1.09 12.95 6.20
C SER A 79 -0.20 12.64 7.42
N GLU A 80 0.37 13.65 8.07
CA GLU A 80 1.11 13.48 9.35
C GLU A 80 0.26 12.89 10.48
N SER A 81 -1.07 12.91 10.34
CA SER A 81 -2.02 12.64 11.41
C SER A 81 -3.21 11.80 10.95
N SER A 82 -3.11 11.17 9.79
CA SER A 82 -4.15 10.30 9.25
C SER A 82 -3.49 9.19 8.45
N MET A 83 -3.66 7.97 8.93
CA MET A 83 -3.07 6.80 8.32
C MET A 83 -4.06 5.64 8.33
N VAL A 84 -3.86 4.77 7.35
CA VAL A 84 -4.60 3.52 7.22
C VAL A 84 -3.59 2.40 7.13
N HIS A 85 -3.73 1.40 7.96
CA HIS A 85 -2.89 0.22 7.97
C HIS A 85 -3.67 -0.92 7.33
N TYR A 86 -2.99 -1.68 6.48
CA TYR A 86 -3.51 -2.88 5.85
C TYR A 86 -2.65 -4.06 6.30
N ALA A 87 -3.28 -5.07 6.88
CA ALA A 87 -2.59 -6.31 7.22
C ALA A 87 -1.92 -6.91 5.98
N SER A 88 -0.66 -7.35 6.09
CA SER A 88 0.02 -8.03 4.98
C SER A 88 -0.50 -9.45 4.77
N GLN A 89 -1.14 -10.01 5.79
CA GLN A 89 -1.79 -11.32 5.82
C GLN A 89 -3.15 -11.17 6.51
N PRO A 90 -4.16 -10.57 5.85
CA PRO A 90 -5.45 -10.31 6.46
C PRO A 90 -6.06 -11.59 7.03
N GLU A 91 -5.93 -12.74 6.37
CA GLU A 91 -6.37 -14.06 6.85
C GLU A 91 -5.90 -14.43 8.27
N SER A 92 -4.78 -13.87 8.73
CA SER A 92 -4.16 -14.17 10.03
C SER A 92 -4.64 -13.28 11.19
N THR A 93 -5.41 -12.22 10.91
CA THR A 93 -5.84 -11.22 11.90
C THR A 93 -7.33 -10.90 11.78
N ALA A 94 -7.90 -10.21 12.77
CA ALA A 94 -9.21 -9.55 12.67
C ALA A 94 -9.07 -8.04 12.44
N GLU A 95 -7.84 -7.52 12.46
CA GLU A 95 -7.48 -6.13 12.21
C GLU A 95 -7.00 -5.99 10.76
N ASP A 96 -7.85 -6.34 9.81
CA ASP A 96 -7.49 -6.32 8.38
C ASP A 96 -7.16 -4.91 7.90
N VAL A 97 -7.93 -3.94 8.41
CA VAL A 97 -7.71 -2.51 8.19
C VAL A 97 -7.74 -1.79 9.54
N ILE A 98 -6.74 -0.98 9.83
CA ILE A 98 -6.75 -0.07 11.00
C ILE A 98 -6.73 1.36 10.50
N TYR A 99 -7.72 2.14 10.90
CA TYR A 99 -7.72 3.57 10.70
C TYR A 99 -7.18 4.26 11.95
N GLU A 100 -6.26 5.21 11.77
CA GLU A 100 -5.75 6.06 12.85
C GLU A 100 -5.82 7.54 12.45
N PHE A 101 -6.39 8.36 13.34
CA PHE A 101 -6.63 9.78 13.11
C PHE A 101 -6.23 10.63 14.31
N ASP A 102 -5.82 11.87 14.07
CA ASP A 102 -5.73 12.88 15.12
C ASP A 102 -7.12 13.21 15.70
N ALA A 103 -7.22 13.00 17.03
CA ALA A 103 -8.44 13.19 17.79
C ALA A 103 -8.60 14.62 18.34
N THR A 104 -7.69 15.55 18.08
CA THR A 104 -7.69 16.91 18.64
C THR A 104 -9.02 17.63 18.42
N GLN A 105 -9.54 17.60 17.18
CA GLN A 105 -10.82 18.26 16.86
C GLN A 105 -12.02 17.52 17.46
N LEU A 106 -11.94 16.19 17.63
CA LEU A 106 -12.99 15.42 18.29
C LEU A 106 -13.07 15.74 19.79
N LEU A 107 -11.92 15.88 20.45
CA LEU A 107 -11.85 16.34 21.85
C LEU A 107 -12.43 17.75 21.99
N ALA A 108 -12.06 18.67 21.10
CA ALA A 108 -12.63 20.02 21.08
C ALA A 108 -14.16 20.01 20.86
N ALA A 109 -14.68 19.04 20.11
CA ALA A 109 -16.10 18.83 19.88
C ALA A 109 -16.83 18.07 21.00
N GLY A 110 -16.14 17.71 22.09
CA GLY A 110 -16.75 17.08 23.27
C GLY A 110 -16.63 15.54 23.34
N LEU A 111 -15.74 14.93 22.56
CA LEU A 111 -15.34 13.54 22.79
C LEU A 111 -14.78 13.41 24.22
N ASP A 112 -15.40 12.55 25.02
CA ASP A 112 -14.91 12.23 26.37
C ASP A 112 -13.97 11.01 26.29
N PRO A 113 -12.64 11.20 26.46
CA PRO A 113 -11.68 10.12 26.35
C PRO A 113 -11.80 9.09 27.48
N GLN A 114 -12.53 9.37 28.57
CA GLN A 114 -12.79 8.38 29.61
C GLN A 114 -13.85 7.35 29.21
N ARG A 115 -14.65 7.66 28.18
CA ARG A 115 -15.70 6.78 27.65
C ARG A 115 -15.24 5.94 26.47
N VAL A 116 -14.00 6.11 26.04
CA VAL A 116 -13.37 5.35 24.95
C VAL A 116 -12.26 4.49 25.55
N PRO A 117 -12.19 3.18 25.26
CA PRO A 117 -11.10 2.34 25.73
C PRO A 117 -9.74 2.84 25.22
N ARG A 118 -8.69 2.57 25.99
CA ARG A 118 -7.31 2.82 25.53
C ARG A 118 -6.97 1.94 24.34
N LEU A 119 -6.21 2.49 23.38
CA LEU A 119 -5.62 1.74 22.28
C LEU A 119 -4.80 0.55 22.83
N PRO A 120 -5.22 -0.70 22.60
CA PRO A 120 -4.48 -1.86 23.05
C PRO A 120 -3.32 -2.16 22.09
N ALA A 121 -2.54 -3.20 22.39
CA ALA A 121 -1.56 -3.70 21.45
C ALA A 121 -2.20 -4.23 20.16
N LEU A 122 -1.42 -4.25 19.08
CA LEU A 122 -1.82 -4.82 17.80
C LEU A 122 -2.30 -6.27 17.97
N GLY A 123 -3.34 -6.65 17.24
CA GLY A 123 -4.03 -7.94 17.35
C GLY A 123 -4.92 -8.08 18.59
N LYS A 124 -5.17 -7.00 19.34
CA LYS A 124 -6.06 -6.96 20.52
C LYS A 124 -7.20 -5.95 20.39
N MET A 125 -7.30 -5.24 19.28
CA MET A 125 -8.46 -4.42 18.95
C MET A 125 -9.65 -5.32 18.61
N GLU A 126 -10.82 -4.91 19.08
CA GLU A 126 -12.10 -5.47 18.69
C GLU A 126 -12.59 -4.70 17.45
N PRO A 127 -12.84 -5.36 16.31
CA PRO A 127 -13.30 -4.68 15.11
C PRO A 127 -14.62 -3.93 15.34
N GLY A 128 -14.75 -2.75 14.72
CA GLY A 128 -15.93 -1.90 14.90
C GLY A 128 -15.92 -1.03 16.17
N LYS A 129 -14.90 -1.17 17.04
CA LYS A 129 -14.76 -0.41 18.27
C LYS A 129 -13.73 0.70 18.14
N TRP A 130 -14.09 1.87 18.66
CA TRP A 130 -13.18 3.01 18.74
C TRP A 130 -12.26 2.90 19.95
N TYR A 131 -11.00 3.28 19.75
CA TYR A 131 -9.96 3.30 20.76
C TYR A 131 -9.25 4.65 20.79
N PHE A 132 -8.79 5.08 21.96
CA PHE A 132 -8.14 6.37 22.13
C PHE A 132 -6.74 6.23 22.72
N LEU A 133 -5.79 6.95 22.12
CA LEU A 133 -4.43 7.12 22.61
C LEU A 133 -4.20 8.60 22.98
N PRO A 134 -3.88 8.92 24.25
CA PRO A 134 -3.52 10.28 24.62
C PRO A 134 -2.23 10.75 23.95
N LYS A 135 -2.12 12.06 23.76
CA LYS A 135 -0.86 12.71 23.40
C LYS A 135 0.27 12.32 24.37
N GLY A 136 1.46 12.06 23.82
CA GLY A 136 2.66 11.76 24.60
C GLY A 136 2.69 10.35 25.22
N VAL A 137 1.70 9.51 24.91
CA VAL A 137 1.73 8.09 25.25
C VAL A 137 2.31 7.33 24.06
N ILE A 138 3.17 6.34 24.34
CA ILE A 138 3.73 5.46 23.31
C ILE A 138 2.59 4.74 22.61
N ASP A 139 2.52 4.91 21.30
CA ASP A 139 1.61 4.17 20.45
C ASP A 139 2.07 2.71 20.35
N PRO A 140 1.19 1.74 20.66
CA PRO A 140 1.57 0.34 20.68
C PRO A 140 1.73 -0.29 19.28
N HIS A 141 1.28 0.35 18.20
CA HIS A 141 1.46 -0.09 16.81
C HIS A 141 2.74 0.53 16.21
N HIS A 142 3.05 1.77 16.61
CA HIS A 142 4.17 2.55 16.07
C HIS A 142 5.46 2.43 16.89
N GLN A 143 5.35 2.13 18.18
CA GLN A 143 6.44 2.06 19.17
C GLN A 143 7.17 3.40 19.38
N HIS A 144 6.47 4.50 19.18
CA HIS A 144 6.87 5.86 19.57
C HIS A 144 5.63 6.67 19.95
N ASP A 145 5.79 7.84 20.55
CA ASP A 145 4.67 8.72 20.87
C ASP A 145 4.28 9.60 19.67
N PHE A 146 3.02 10.05 19.68
CA PHE A 146 2.52 11.03 18.74
C PHE A 146 2.40 12.42 19.38
N ALA A 147 2.64 13.46 18.57
CA ALA A 147 2.52 14.86 18.98
C ALA A 147 1.06 15.27 19.27
N THR A 148 0.11 14.52 18.75
CA THR A 148 -1.34 14.68 18.89
C THR A 148 -1.96 13.44 19.55
N PRO A 149 -3.14 13.57 20.18
CA PRO A 149 -3.90 12.40 20.59
C PRO A 149 -4.44 11.66 19.36
N THR A 150 -4.50 10.33 19.42
CA THR A 150 -4.97 9.47 18.32
C THR A 150 -6.28 8.80 18.68
N ILE A 151 -7.15 8.64 17.70
CA ILE A 151 -8.30 7.73 17.76
C ILE A 151 -8.15 6.68 16.66
N ALA A 152 -8.44 5.42 17.00
CA ALA A 152 -8.23 4.30 16.10
C ALA A 152 -9.45 3.38 16.02
N LEU A 153 -9.60 2.72 14.87
CA LEU A 153 -10.66 1.75 14.58
C LEU A 153 -10.09 0.61 13.75
N ALA A 154 -10.27 -0.63 14.22
CA ALA A 154 -10.02 -1.81 13.41
C ALA A 154 -11.29 -2.22 12.65
N VAL A 155 -11.12 -2.71 11.43
CA VAL A 155 -12.17 -3.30 10.59
C VAL A 155 -11.74 -4.70 10.17
N ASN A 156 -12.66 -5.64 10.34
CA ASN A 156 -12.56 -7.00 9.81
C ASN A 156 -13.41 -7.05 8.53
N VAL A 157 -12.82 -7.44 7.41
CA VAL A 157 -13.49 -7.48 6.10
C VAL A 157 -14.03 -8.86 5.73
N LYS A 158 -13.97 -9.81 6.67
CA LYS A 158 -14.44 -11.20 6.52
C LYS A 158 -15.85 -11.40 7.06
#